data_AF-A0A3M1QZZ6-F1
#
_entry.id   AF-A0A3M1QZZ6-F1
#
_cell.length_a   1.000
_cell.length_b   1.000
_cell.length_c   1.000
_cell.angle_alpha   90.00
_cell.angle_beta   90.00
_cell.angle_gamma   90.00
#
_symmetry.space_group_name_H-M   'P 1'
#
loop_
_entity.id
_entity.type
_entity.pdbx_description
1 polymer ?
#
loop_
_entity_poly.entity_id
_entity_poly.type
_entity_poly.pdbx_seq_one_letter_code
_entity_poly.pdbx_strand_id
1 'polypeptide(L)' 'MRLEDVLDADWKPALGCTEPATVAWAAATAAAEAGGEVREVVVRCDPRMFKNCFAVGIPHAGGRSGIRWAAA' A
#
# COMPACT_ATOMS: atom_id res chain seq x y z
N MET A 1 12.86 25.52 25.72
CA MET A 1 12.42 24.41 24.86
C MET A 1 13.50 24.19 23.84
N ARG A 2 14.13 23.01 23.85
CA ARG A 2 15.19 22.66 22.89
C ARG A 2 14.53 22.15 21.61
N LEU A 3 15.22 22.27 20.48
CA LEU A 3 14.73 21.76 19.19
C LEU A 3 14.47 20.24 19.24
N GLU A 4 15.30 19.52 19.99
CA GLU A 4 15.18 18.08 20.20
C GLU A 4 13.83 17.69 20.81
N ASP A 5 13.38 18.45 21.83
CA ASP A 5 12.11 18.21 22.51
C ASP A 5 10.90 18.35 21.56
N VAL A 6 11.01 19.26 20.57
CA VAL A 6 9.96 19.48 19.56
C VAL A 6 9.98 18.37 18.51
N LEU A 7 11.16 17.97 18.05
CA LEU A 7 11.29 16.91 17.07
C LEU A 7 10.82 15.56 17.61
N ASP A 8 11.14 15.21 18.86
CA ASP A 8 10.64 13.96 19.46
C ASP A 8 9.12 13.95 19.63
N ALA A 9 8.50 15.11 19.87
CA ALA A 9 7.05 15.23 19.97
C ALA A 9 6.34 15.14 18.60
N ASP A 10 6.91 15.79 17.58
CA ASP A 10 6.24 16.01 16.28
C ASP A 10 6.71 15.04 15.17
N TRP A 11 7.96 14.56 15.21
CA TRP A 11 8.53 13.69 14.19
C TRP A 11 8.16 12.22 14.44
N LYS A 12 6.90 11.89 14.17
CA LYS A 12 6.43 10.50 14.21
C LYS A 12 6.79 9.79 12.90
N PRO A 13 7.40 8.59 12.96
CA PRO A 13 7.63 7.78 11.76
C PRO A 13 6.32 7.53 11.04
N ALA A 14 6.30 7.77 9.73
CA ALA A 14 5.19 7.34 8.91
C ALA A 14 5.08 5.81 8.99
N LEU A 15 3.96 5.31 9.52
CA LEU A 15 3.72 3.88 9.74
C LEU A 15 3.30 3.15 8.45
N GLY A 16 3.20 3.85 7.31
CA GLY A 16 2.90 3.24 6.03
C GLY A 16 2.64 4.24 4.91
N CYS A 17 2.41 3.69 3.71
CA CYS A 17 1.90 4.37 2.52
C CYS A 17 0.41 4.05 2.35
N THR A 18 -0.35 4.97 1.77
CA THR A 18 -1.78 4.76 1.48
C THR A 18 -1.99 3.95 0.21
N GLU A 19 -1.01 3.97 -0.69
CA GLU A 19 -1.09 3.37 -2.01
C GLU A 19 -1.28 1.85 -2.01
N PRO A 20 -0.64 1.04 -1.13
CA PRO A 20 -0.93 -0.39 -1.03
C PRO A 20 -2.38 -0.67 -0.64
N ALA A 21 -2.92 0.10 0.31
CA ALA A 21 -4.30 -0.06 0.74
C ALA A 21 -5.28 0.27 -0.41
N THR A 22 -4.98 1.31 -1.20
CA THR A 22 -5.75 1.66 -2.40
C THR A 22 -5.74 0.54 -3.44
N VAL A 23 -4.57 -0.06 -3.73
CA VAL A 23 -4.47 -1.18 -4.67
C VAL A 23 -5.25 -2.40 -4.16
N ALA A 24 -5.12 -2.74 -2.88
CA ALA A 24 -5.84 -3.85 -2.26
C ALA A 24 -7.36 -3.65 -2.31
N TRP A 25 -7.82 -2.45 -1.99
CA TRP A 25 -9.24 -2.11 -2.06
C TRP A 25 -9.79 -2.23 -3.48
N ALA A 26 -9.06 -1.73 -4.48
CA ALA A 26 -9.46 -1.83 -5.88
C ALA A 26 -9.50 -3.29 -6.37
N ALA A 27 -8.50 -4.10 -6.03
CA ALA A 27 -8.45 -5.52 -6.38
C ALA A 27 -9.59 -6.31 -5.72
N ALA A 28 -9.83 -6.11 -4.42
CA ALA A 28 -10.92 -6.77 -3.69
C ALA A 28 -12.30 -6.38 -4.24
N THR A 29 -12.50 -5.10 -4.58
CA THR A 29 -13.74 -4.62 -5.19
C THR A 29 -13.95 -5.28 -6.56
N ALA A 30 -12.93 -5.28 -7.42
CA ALA A 30 -13.04 -5.91 -8.74
C ALA A 30 -13.31 -7.42 -8.66
N ALA A 31 -12.68 -8.12 -7.71
CA ALA A 31 -12.91 -9.54 -7.48
C ALA A 31 -14.35 -9.84 -7.01
N ALA A 32 -14.93 -8.98 -6.16
CA ALA A 32 -16.31 -9.12 -5.70
C ALA A 32 -17.32 -8.99 -6.88
N GLU A 33 -17.02 -8.12 -7.84
CA GLU A 33 -17.86 -7.89 -9.03
C GLU A 33 -17.64 -8.92 -10.16
N ALA A 34 -16.54 -9.67 -10.14
CA ALA A 34 -16.19 -10.61 -11.22
C ALA A 34 -17.14 -11.81 -11.33
N GLY A 35 -17.88 -12.15 -10.26
CA GLY A 35 -18.92 -13.18 -10.27
C GLY A 35 -18.44 -14.62 -10.53
N GLY A 36 -17.12 -14.85 -10.55
CA GLY A 36 -16.50 -16.13 -10.89
C GLY A 36 -15.01 -16.17 -10.56
N GLU A 37 -14.31 -17.20 -11.04
CA GLU A 37 -12.87 -17.36 -10.80
C GLU A 37 -12.05 -16.29 -11.51
N VAL A 38 -11.25 -15.54 -10.74
CA VAL A 38 -10.32 -14.53 -11.27
C VAL A 38 -9.10 -15.23 -11.87
N ARG A 39 -8.90 -15.08 -13.18
CA ARG A 39 -7.76 -15.67 -13.92
C ARG A 39 -6.56 -14.74 -14.06
N GLU A 40 -6.81 -13.44 -14.06
CA GLU A 40 -5.78 -12.42 -14.27
C GLU A 40 -6.17 -11.13 -13.53
N VAL A 41 -5.17 -10.45 -12.96
CA VAL A 41 -5.32 -9.13 -12.36
C VAL A 41 -4.39 -8.16 -13.06
N VAL A 42 -4.96 -7.10 -13.66
CA VAL A 42 -4.20 -6.03 -14.32
C VAL A 42 -4.35 -4.74 -13.54
N VAL A 43 -3.29 -4.33 -12.85
CA VAL A 43 -3.27 -3.06 -12.10
C VAL A 43 -2.77 -1.93 -13.01
N ARG A 44 -3.61 -0.93 -13.24
CA ARG A 44 -3.24 0.32 -13.93
C ARG A 44 -3.19 1.45 -12.92
N CYS A 45 -2.03 2.08 -12.78
CA CYS A 45 -1.82 3.18 -11.86
C CYS A 45 -0.93 4.25 -12.50
N ASP A 46 -0.99 5.48 -11.99
CA ASP A 46 -0.09 6.54 -12.43
C ASP A 46 1.34 6.32 -11.86
N PRO A 47 2.36 6.97 -12.43
CA PRO A 47 3.74 6.76 -12.00
C PRO A 47 4.01 7.03 -10.52
N ARG A 48 3.27 7.94 -9.85
CA ARG A 48 3.46 8.20 -8.42
C ARG A 48 2.92 7.07 -7.58
N MET A 49 1.71 6.59 -7.89
CA MET A 49 1.13 5.43 -7.22
C MET A 49 2.01 4.19 -7.43
N PHE A 50 2.54 4.00 -8.65
CA PHE A 50 3.52 2.95 -8.91
C PHE A 50 4.74 3.11 -8.00
N LYS A 51 5.43 4.26 -8.02
CA LYS A 51 6.66 4.48 -7.25
C LYS A 51 6.46 4.25 -5.74
N ASN A 52 5.37 4.79 -5.19
CA ASN A 52 5.11 4.74 -3.76
C ASN A 52 4.66 3.34 -3.29
N CYS A 53 4.01 2.58 -4.17
CA CYS A 53 3.53 1.24 -3.84
C CYS A 53 4.50 0.13 -4.27
N PHE A 54 5.47 0.38 -5.15
CA PHE A 54 6.25 -0.66 -5.84
C PHE A 54 6.92 -1.66 -4.90
N ALA A 55 7.55 -1.18 -3.82
CA ALA A 55 8.34 -2.01 -2.89
C ALA A 55 8.07 -1.68 -1.41
N VAL A 56 6.98 -0.97 -1.11
CA VAL A 56 6.66 -0.61 0.27
C VAL A 56 6.28 -1.85 1.09
N GLY A 57 6.83 -1.94 2.29
CA GLY A 57 6.52 -3.01 3.23
C GLY A 57 5.07 -2.92 3.71
N ILE A 58 4.39 -4.06 3.77
CA ILE A 58 3.00 -4.13 4.23
C ILE A 58 3.00 -4.66 5.68
N PRO A 59 2.50 -3.87 6.66
CA PRO A 59 2.43 -4.30 8.05
C PRO A 59 1.72 -5.65 8.19
N HIS A 60 2.22 -6.49 9.09
CA HIS A 60 1.68 -7.83 9.38
C HIS A 60 1.63 -8.80 8.18
N ALA A 61 2.24 -8.46 7.05
CA ALA A 61 2.27 -9.32 5.87
C ALA A 61 3.50 -10.26 5.83
N GLY A 62 4.12 -10.58 6.96
CA GLY A 62 5.24 -11.54 7.01
C GLY A 62 6.43 -11.18 6.11
N GLY A 63 6.74 -9.88 5.99
CA GLY A 63 7.83 -9.37 5.13
C GLY A 63 7.45 -9.17 3.67
N ARG A 64 6.19 -9.36 3.29
CA ARG A 64 5.72 -9.12 1.92
C ARG A 64 5.50 -7.63 1.67
N SER A 65 5.70 -7.23 0.41
CA SER A 65 5.77 -5.84 0.01
C SER A 65 5.28 -5.67 -1.42
N GLY A 66 4.95 -4.43 -1.76
CA GLY A 66 4.79 -4.04 -3.14
C GLY A 66 3.38 -4.19 -3.72
N ILE A 67 3.21 -3.66 -4.93
CA ILE A 67 1.94 -3.69 -5.70
C ILE A 67 1.43 -5.12 -5.91
N ARG A 68 2.34 -6.06 -6.21
CA ARG A 68 1.97 -7.46 -6.46
C ARG A 68 1.31 -8.09 -5.25
N TRP A 69 1.86 -7.84 -4.05
CA TRP A 69 1.26 -8.36 -2.83
C TRP A 69 0.00 -7.59 -2.45
N ALA A 70 -0.04 -6.29 -2.72
CA ALA A 70 -1.23 -5.48 -2.48
C ALA A 70 -2.43 -5.92 -3.34
N ALA A 71 -2.19 -6.43 -4.55
CA ALA A 71 -3.25 -6.87 -5.47
C ALA A 71 -3.58 -8.37 -5.39
N ALA A 72 -2.94 -9.11 -4.48
CA ALA A 72 -3.11 -10.56 -4.30
C ALA A 72 -4.25 -10.88 -3.33
#